data_AF-A0A9D1HFX7-F1
#
_entry.id   AF-A0A9D1HFX7-F1
#
_cell.length_a   1.000
_cell.length_b   1.000
_cell.length_c   1.000
_cell.angle_alpha   90.00
_cell.angle_beta   90.00
_cell.angle_gamma   90.00
#
_symmetry.space_group_name_H-M   'P 1'
#
loop_
_entity.id
_entity.type
_entity.pdbx_description
1 polymer ?
#
loop_
_entity_poly.entity_id
_entity_poly.type
_entity_poly.pdbx_seq_one_letter_code
_entity_poly.pdbx_strand_id
1 'polypeptide(L)'
;MEREKRTENEAVLHITGRDIQPQDLALTFNNYHWESLGDAGSIEQMRRELAYRNHPIVVTLKKRLTEIEEDEDEPIKEYVVRAKDFREDVIKETGQVIGSNEKAFMNDAKEFDIYLFKDGIEHIIPEKNTTHKGVSARWHRYKKIQ
;
A
#
# COMPACT_ATOMS: atom_id res chain seq x y z
N MET A 1 -25.81 -3.85 0.62
CA MET A 1 -25.56 -4.22 2.03
C MET A 1 -25.32 -5.72 2.04
N GLU A 2 -24.05 -6.10 1.99
CA GLU A 2 -23.63 -7.50 2.04
C GLU A 2 -23.79 -7.98 3.49
N ARG A 3 -24.42 -9.14 3.73
CA ARG A 3 -24.60 -9.68 5.07
C ARG A 3 -23.23 -10.13 5.58
N GLU A 4 -22.75 -9.52 6.66
CA GLU A 4 -21.53 -9.94 7.37
C GLU A 4 -21.57 -11.46 7.62
N LYS A 5 -20.53 -12.15 7.16
CA LYS A 5 -20.42 -13.59 7.31
C LYS A 5 -20.18 -13.89 8.78
N ARG A 6 -21.11 -14.62 9.42
CA ARG A 6 -21.10 -15.05 10.85
C ARG A 6 -19.91 -15.93 11.28
N THR A 7 -18.86 -16.02 10.46
CA THR A 7 -17.64 -16.79 10.70
C THR A 7 -16.42 -15.91 10.99
N GLU A 8 -16.60 -14.59 11.05
CA GLU A 8 -15.53 -13.69 11.48
C GLU A 8 -15.37 -13.79 13.00
N ASN A 9 -14.19 -14.24 13.44
CA ASN A 9 -13.82 -14.31 14.86
C ASN A 9 -13.44 -12.92 15.40
N GLU A 10 -13.77 -11.83 14.71
CA GLU A 10 -13.37 -10.47 15.09
C GLU A 10 -14.59 -9.56 15.14
N ALA A 11 -14.63 -8.66 16.13
CA ALA A 11 -15.71 -7.70 16.29
C ALA A 11 -15.18 -6.39 16.86
N VAL A 12 -15.87 -5.28 16.58
CA VAL A 12 -15.62 -3.99 17.23
C VAL A 12 -16.70 -3.75 18.28
N LEU A 13 -16.29 -3.57 19.54
CA LEU A 13 -17.15 -3.18 20.65
C LEU A 13 -17.16 -1.66 20.77
N HIS A 14 -18.28 -1.05 20.41
CA HIS A 14 -18.53 0.37 20.58
C HIS A 14 -19.05 0.65 21.99
N ILE A 15 -18.25 1.29 22.82
CA ILE A 15 -18.61 1.68 24.19
C ILE A 15 -19.02 3.15 24.16
N THR A 16 -20.29 3.43 24.47
CA THR A 16 -20.82 4.79 24.59
C THR A 16 -21.68 4.92 25.85
N GLY A 17 -21.69 6.10 26.47
CA GLY A 17 -22.51 6.36 27.66
C GLY A 17 -22.43 7.81 28.11
N ARG A 18 -23.30 8.18 29.07
CA ARG A 18 -23.47 9.59 29.51
C ARG A 18 -22.24 10.15 30.22
N ASP A 19 -21.61 9.32 31.05
CA ASP A 19 -20.52 9.72 31.96
C ASP A 19 -19.19 9.00 31.64
N ILE A 20 -19.08 8.41 30.44
CA ILE A 20 -17.89 7.69 29.98
C ILE A 20 -17.41 8.27 28.66
N GLN A 21 -16.10 8.25 28.45
CA GLN A 21 -15.54 8.59 27.16
C GLN A 21 -15.90 7.49 26.15
N PRO A 22 -16.41 7.85 24.96
CA PRO A 22 -16.61 6.89 23.90
C PRO A 22 -15.29 6.18 23.56
N GLN A 23 -15.35 4.86 23.43
CA GLN A 23 -14.19 4.05 23.06
C GLN A 23 -14.64 2.91 22.14
N ASP A 24 -13.82 2.62 21.14
CA ASP A 24 -14.00 1.47 20.27
C ASP A 24 -12.91 0.44 20.59
N LEU A 25 -13.29 -0.77 20.97
CA LEU A 25 -12.36 -1.87 21.26
C LEU A 25 -12.45 -2.94 20.19
N ALA A 26 -11.30 -3.34 19.62
CA ALA A 26 -11.24 -4.53 18.78
C ALA A 26 -11.22 -5.78 19.66
N LEU A 27 -12.09 -6.73 19.36
CA LEU A 27 -12.21 -8.01 20.07
C LEU A 27 -11.92 -9.16 19.10
N THR A 28 -11.32 -10.22 19.61
CA THR A 28 -11.21 -11.52 18.93
C THR A 28 -11.91 -12.60 19.74
N PHE A 29 -12.58 -13.53 19.07
CA PHE A 29 -13.26 -14.65 19.69
C PHE A 29 -12.33 -15.86 19.69
N ASN A 30 -11.83 -16.23 20.87
CA ASN A 30 -10.92 -17.33 21.08
C ASN A 30 -11.44 -18.23 22.20
N ASN A 31 -11.35 -19.56 22.06
CA ASN A 31 -11.71 -20.52 23.11
C ASN A 31 -13.01 -20.18 23.87
N TYR A 32 -14.08 -19.87 23.14
CA TYR A 32 -15.42 -19.53 23.65
C TYR A 32 -15.53 -18.23 24.46
N HIS A 33 -14.53 -17.35 24.43
CA HIS A 33 -14.59 -16.04 25.06
C HIS A 33 -14.05 -14.95 24.14
N TRP A 34 -14.43 -13.71 24.42
CA TRP A 34 -13.91 -12.54 23.73
C TRP A 34 -12.66 -12.03 24.45
N GLU A 35 -11.57 -11.90 23.71
CA GLU A 35 -10.33 -11.28 24.15
C GLU A 35 -10.21 -9.88 23.52
N SER A 36 -9.83 -8.88 24.32
CA SER A 36 -9.59 -7.52 23.82
C SER A 36 -8.23 -7.44 23.15
N LEU A 37 -8.22 -7.00 21.89
CA LEU A 37 -7.01 -6.66 21.14
C LEU A 37 -6.57 -5.21 21.40
N GLY A 38 -7.38 -4.42 22.12
CA GLY A 38 -7.11 -3.02 22.42
C GLY A 38 -7.98 -2.07 21.59
N ASP A 39 -7.51 -0.83 21.44
CA ASP A 39 -8.22 0.22 20.69
C ASP A 39 -8.41 -0.17 19.21
N ALA A 40 -9.65 -0.11 18.74
CA ALA A 40 -10.02 -0.56 17.39
C ALA A 40 -9.31 0.25 16.31
N GLY A 41 -9.23 1.58 16.47
CA GLY A 41 -8.54 2.45 15.52
C GLY A 41 -7.05 2.13 15.40
N SER A 42 -6.40 1.87 16.53
CA SER A 42 -4.99 1.49 16.60
C SER A 42 -4.72 0.13 15.93
N ILE A 43 -5.59 -0.86 16.15
CA ILE A 43 -5.49 -2.18 15.50
C ILE A 43 -5.68 -2.06 13.99
N GLU A 44 -6.69 -1.31 13.53
CA GLU A 44 -6.91 -1.08 12.09
C GLU A 44 -5.73 -0.37 11.44
N GLN A 45 -5.15 0.63 12.11
CA GLN A 45 -3.99 1.34 11.61
C GLN A 45 -2.78 0.39 11.46
N MET A 46 -2.51 -0.44 12.48
CA MET A 46 -1.44 -1.44 12.39
C MET A 46 -1.66 -2.43 11.24
N ARG A 47 -2.89 -2.89 11.03
CA ARG A 47 -3.22 -3.78 9.90
C ARG A 47 -2.97 -3.12 8.56
N ARG A 48 -3.37 -1.86 8.39
CA ARG A 48 -3.12 -1.11 7.14
C ARG A 48 -1.64 -0.89 6.91
N GLU A 49 -0.87 -0.55 7.94
CA GLU A 49 0.58 -0.41 7.83
C GLU A 49 1.27 -1.74 7.48
N LEU A 50 0.80 -2.85 8.06
CA LEU A 50 1.35 -4.19 7.77
C LEU A 50 0.97 -4.67 6.37
N ALA A 51 -0.27 -4.42 5.94
CA ALA A 51 -0.72 -4.67 4.58
C ALA A 51 0.10 -3.87 3.57
N TYR A 52 0.35 -2.58 3.83
CA TYR A 52 1.21 -1.73 3.02
C TYR A 52 2.65 -2.27 2.94
N ARG A 53 3.28 -2.57 4.08
CA ARG A 53 4.67 -3.04 4.14
C ARG A 53 4.89 -4.34 3.39
N ASN A 54 3.92 -5.25 3.47
CA ASN A 54 3.99 -6.56 2.83
C ASN A 54 3.39 -6.56 1.42
N HIS A 55 2.86 -5.44 0.93
CA HIS A 55 2.23 -5.40 -0.38
C HIS A 55 3.28 -5.58 -1.49
N PRO A 56 3.08 -6.49 -2.46
CA PRO A 56 4.08 -6.77 -3.50
C PRO A 56 4.50 -5.55 -4.32
N ILE A 57 3.57 -4.62 -4.58
CA ILE A 57 3.87 -3.35 -5.26
C ILE A 57 4.91 -2.56 -4.47
N VAL A 58 4.69 -2.41 -3.16
CA VAL A 58 5.53 -1.61 -2.27
C VAL A 58 6.89 -2.25 -2.09
N VAL A 59 6.93 -3.57 -1.88
CA VAL A 59 8.18 -4.34 -1.76
C VAL A 59 9.04 -4.18 -3.02
N THR A 60 8.43 -4.39 -4.20
CA THR A 60 9.12 -4.27 -5.49
C THR A 60 9.62 -2.85 -5.73
N LEU A 61 8.77 -1.86 -5.47
CA LEU A 61 9.10 -0.44 -5.65
C LEU A 61 10.26 -0.02 -4.77
N LYS A 62 10.22 -0.35 -3.47
CA LYS A 62 11.30 -0.01 -2.54
C LYS A 62 12.61 -0.69 -2.94
N LYS A 63 12.54 -1.96 -3.34
CA LYS A 63 13.73 -2.69 -3.83
C LYS A 63 14.34 -2.00 -5.05
N ARG A 64 13.55 -1.69 -6.07
CA ARG A 64 14.00 -0.97 -7.27
C ARG A 64 14.58 0.40 -6.97
N LEU A 65 13.95 1.14 -6.07
CA LEU A 65 14.41 2.47 -5.67
C LEU A 65 15.75 2.39 -4.92
N THR A 66 15.94 1.41 -4.04
CA THR A 66 17.22 1.16 -3.38
C THR A 66 18.31 0.76 -4.38
N GLU A 67 18.01 -0.13 -5.33
CA GLU A 67 18.97 -0.51 -6.39
C GLU A 67 19.44 0.70 -7.20
N ILE A 68 18.53 1.62 -7.55
CA ILE A 68 18.86 2.87 -8.25
C ILE A 68 19.66 3.84 -7.37
N GLU A 69 19.41 3.86 -6.07
CA GLU A 69 20.14 4.73 -5.16
C GLU A 69 21.56 4.26 -4.88
N GLU A 70 21.78 2.94 -4.85
CA GLU A 70 23.08 2.31 -4.68
C GLU A 70 23.95 2.41 -5.93
N ASP A 71 23.32 2.58 -7.10
CA ASP A 71 24.04 2.83 -8.35
C ASP A 71 24.69 4.23 -8.33
N GLU A 72 26.03 4.25 -8.34
CA GLU A 72 26.83 5.49 -8.37
C GLU A 72 26.85 6.14 -9.75
N ASP A 73 26.62 5.37 -10.82
CA ASP A 73 26.69 5.82 -12.20
C ASP A 73 25.37 6.45 -12.68
N GLU A 74 24.26 6.21 -11.96
CA GLU A 74 22.94 6.75 -12.32
C GLU A 74 22.77 8.20 -11.84
N PRO A 75 22.71 9.20 -12.75
CA PRO A 75 22.66 10.61 -12.36
C PRO A 75 21.30 11.03 -11.79
N ILE A 76 20.24 10.26 -12.08
CA ILE A 76 18.86 10.55 -11.68
C ILE A 76 18.38 9.41 -10.79
N LYS A 77 18.31 9.66 -9.48
CA LYS A 77 17.87 8.68 -8.48
C LYS A 77 16.33 8.57 -8.41
N GLU A 78 15.72 8.34 -9.57
CA GLU A 78 14.27 8.21 -9.73
C GLU A 78 13.95 6.90 -10.44
N TYR A 79 13.00 6.16 -9.90
CA TYR A 79 12.45 5.00 -10.57
C TYR A 79 11.38 5.43 -11.59
N VAL A 80 11.76 5.42 -12.87
CA VAL A 80 10.91 5.80 -14.01
C VAL A 80 10.41 4.55 -14.74
N VAL A 81 9.09 4.31 -14.72
CA VAL A 81 8.51 3.06 -15.22
C VAL A 81 7.14 3.24 -15.86
N ARG A 82 6.78 2.39 -16.83
CA ARG A 82 5.40 2.31 -17.35
C ARG A 82 4.57 1.35 -16.49
N ALA A 83 3.26 1.54 -16.47
CA ALA A 83 2.36 0.65 -15.73
C ALA A 83 2.53 -0.84 -16.12
N LYS A 84 2.73 -1.11 -17.42
CA LYS A 84 2.99 -2.46 -17.93
C LYS A 84 4.26 -3.07 -17.34
N ASP A 85 5.39 -2.38 -17.50
CA ASP A 85 6.70 -2.90 -17.06
C ASP A 85 6.73 -3.04 -15.53
N PHE A 86 6.11 -2.10 -14.80
CA PHE A 86 6.04 -2.17 -13.35
C PHE A 86 5.25 -3.40 -12.87
N ARG A 87 4.14 -3.72 -13.54
CA ARG A 87 3.38 -4.94 -13.24
C ARG A 87 4.19 -6.20 -13.53
N GLU A 88 4.96 -6.22 -14.63
CA GLU A 88 5.87 -7.32 -14.96
C GLU A 88 6.97 -7.48 -13.90
N ASP A 89 7.54 -6.37 -13.41
CA ASP A 89 8.51 -6.39 -12.31
C ASP A 89 7.91 -6.97 -11.03
N VAL A 90 6.70 -6.57 -10.65
CA VAL A 90 6.03 -7.11 -9.45
C VAL A 90 5.80 -8.61 -9.57
N ILE A 91 5.37 -9.08 -10.75
CA ILE A 91 5.19 -10.51 -11.02
C ILE A 91 6.53 -11.25 -10.94
N LYS A 92 7.60 -10.67 -11.48
CA LYS A 92 8.93 -11.27 -11.46
C LYS A 92 9.50 -11.38 -10.04
N GLU A 93 9.33 -10.35 -9.22
CA GLU A 93 9.90 -10.31 -7.87
C GLU A 93 9.08 -11.12 -6.86
N THR A 94 7.75 -11.14 -6.98
CA THR A 94 6.87 -11.73 -5.96
C THR A 94 6.06 -12.93 -6.43
N GLY A 95 6.00 -13.18 -7.74
CA GLY A 95 5.15 -14.21 -8.34
C GLY A 95 3.65 -13.88 -8.34
N GLN A 96 3.25 -12.73 -7.79
CA GLN A 96 1.84 -12.36 -7.64
C GLN A 96 1.37 -11.46 -8.78
N VAL A 97 0.21 -11.78 -9.35
CA VAL A 97 -0.45 -10.96 -10.36
C VAL A 97 -1.42 -10.00 -9.65
N ILE A 98 -1.08 -8.72 -9.64
CA ILE A 98 -1.90 -7.66 -9.05
C ILE A 98 -2.63 -6.90 -10.16
N GLY A 99 -3.90 -6.58 -9.89
CA GLY A 99 -4.82 -5.95 -10.83
C GLY A 99 -5.18 -6.86 -12.02
N SER A 100 -6.40 -6.72 -12.54
CA SER A 100 -6.80 -7.42 -13.78
C SER A 100 -6.15 -6.79 -15.02
N ASN A 101 -5.92 -5.47 -14.99
CA ASN A 101 -5.32 -4.69 -16.07
C ASN A 101 -4.39 -3.59 -15.51
N GLU A 102 -3.65 -2.91 -16.39
CA GLU A 102 -2.70 -1.84 -16.02
C GLU A 102 -3.35 -0.70 -15.21
N LYS A 103 -4.61 -0.36 -15.52
CA LYS A 103 -5.34 0.70 -14.82
C LYS A 103 -5.72 0.30 -13.40
N ALA A 104 -6.18 -0.94 -13.21
CA ALA A 104 -6.49 -1.52 -11.90
C ALA A 104 -5.22 -1.58 -11.05
N PHE A 105 -4.13 -2.11 -11.60
CA PHE A 105 -2.83 -2.15 -10.94
C PHE A 105 -2.36 -0.75 -10.48
N MET A 106 -2.47 0.28 -11.33
CA MET A 106 -2.10 1.64 -10.95
C MET A 106 -3.07 2.30 -9.97
N ASN A 107 -4.34 1.87 -9.93
CA ASN A 107 -5.27 2.32 -8.89
C ASN A 107 -4.86 1.74 -7.54
N ASP A 108 -4.56 0.44 -7.48
CA ASP A 108 -4.06 -0.21 -6.26
C ASP A 108 -2.75 0.46 -5.79
N ALA A 109 -1.83 0.78 -6.72
CA ALA A 109 -0.60 1.50 -6.40
C ALA A 109 -0.87 2.88 -5.78
N LYS A 110 -1.87 3.62 -6.28
CA LYS A 110 -2.24 4.95 -5.78
C LYS A 110 -2.81 4.93 -4.37
N GLU A 111 -3.48 3.86 -3.96
CA GLU A 111 -3.95 3.72 -2.58
C GLU A 111 -2.78 3.75 -1.58
N PHE A 112 -1.59 3.36 -2.03
CA PHE A 112 -0.38 3.39 -1.24
C PHE A 112 0.39 4.72 -1.31
N ASP A 113 -0.02 5.69 -2.13
CA ASP A 113 0.69 6.97 -2.29
C ASP A 113 0.83 7.72 -0.94
N ILE A 114 -0.21 7.66 -0.10
CA ILE A 114 -0.20 8.30 1.23
C ILE A 114 0.88 7.67 2.13
N TYR A 115 1.01 6.35 2.09
CA TYR A 115 2.00 5.61 2.88
C TYR A 115 3.41 5.76 2.30
N LEU A 116 3.55 5.77 0.97
CA LEU A 116 4.81 6.06 0.29
C LEU A 116 5.32 7.44 0.67
N PHE A 117 4.44 8.45 0.69
CA PHE A 117 4.82 9.80 1.10
C PHE A 117 5.30 9.85 2.56
N LYS A 118 4.64 9.12 3.47
CA LYS A 118 5.09 8.96 4.86
C LYS A 118 6.48 8.32 4.97
N ASP A 119 6.79 7.41 4.06
CA ASP A 119 8.10 6.76 3.93
C ASP A 119 9.13 7.61 3.16
N GLY A 120 8.78 8.87 2.83
CA GLY A 120 9.65 9.79 2.11
C GLY A 120 9.78 9.50 0.63
N ILE A 121 8.82 8.80 0.02
CA ILE A 121 8.80 8.48 -1.42
C ILE A 121 7.68 9.27 -2.09
N GLU A 122 8.03 10.10 -3.06
CA GLU A 122 7.07 10.85 -3.88
C GLU A 122 6.74 10.07 -5.15
N HIS A 123 5.44 9.91 -5.44
CA HIS A 123 4.93 9.40 -6.71
C HIS A 123 4.47 10.55 -7.60
N ILE A 124 5.17 10.77 -8.71
CA ILE A 124 4.84 11.80 -9.71
C ILE A 124 4.08 11.14 -10.86
N ILE A 125 2.77 11.40 -10.91
CA ILE A 125 1.89 10.92 -11.97
C ILE A 125 1.92 11.92 -13.13
N PRO A 126 2.21 11.48 -14.37
CA PRO A 126 2.19 12.36 -15.52
C PRO A 126 0.74 12.66 -15.93
N GLU A 127 0.47 13.94 -16.22
CA GLU A 127 -0.82 14.40 -16.75
C GLU A 127 -1.04 13.99 -18.21
N LYS A 128 0.05 13.90 -18.99
CA LYS A 128 0.07 13.56 -20.42
C LYS A 128 1.20 12.58 -20.71
N ASN A 129 1.21 12.00 -21.91
CA ASN A 129 2.34 11.18 -22.33
C ASN A 129 3.62 12.03 -22.32
N THR A 130 4.66 11.47 -21.73
CA THR A 130 6.00 12.05 -21.68
C THR A 130 6.95 11.16 -22.47
N THR A 131 8.04 11.74 -22.97
CA THR A 131 9.07 10.98 -23.67
C THR A 131 10.18 10.64 -22.68
N HIS A 132 10.48 9.36 -22.51
CA HIS A 132 11.62 8.88 -21.75
C HIS A 132 12.37 7.84 -22.58
N LYS A 133 13.70 7.95 -22.66
CA LYS A 133 14.57 7.10 -23.50
C LYS A 133 14.05 6.94 -24.95
N GLY A 134 13.53 8.02 -25.54
CA GLY A 134 13.03 8.04 -26.92
C GLY A 134 11.62 7.44 -27.12
N VAL A 135 10.95 6.99 -26.06
CA VAL A 135 9.61 6.38 -26.13
C VAL A 135 8.58 7.28 -25.45
N SER A 136 7.54 7.65 -26.20
CA SER A 136 6.41 8.44 -25.68
C SER A 136 5.37 7.51 -25.03
N ALA A 137 5.17 7.65 -23.72
CA ALA A 137 4.21 6.87 -22.95
C ALA A 137 3.81 7.59 -21.66
N ARG A 138 2.90 7.00 -20.89
CA ARG A 138 2.59 7.46 -19.54
C ARG A 138 3.61 6.91 -18.55
N TRP A 139 4.65 7.68 -18.27
CA TRP A 139 5.74 7.29 -17.37
C TRP A 139 5.48 7.73 -15.92
N HIS A 140 5.35 6.76 -15.03
CA HIS A 140 5.27 6.98 -13.60
C HIS A 140 6.67 7.16 -13.04
N ARG A 141 6.85 8.11 -12.13
CA ARG A 141 8.14 8.38 -11.51
C ARG A 141 8.02 8.30 -10.00
N TYR A 142 8.92 7.58 -9.38
CA TYR A 142 9.03 7.48 -7.93
C TYR A 142 10.41 7.94 -7.50
N LYS A 143 10.49 8.81 -6.50
CA LYS A 143 11.78 9.33 -6.01
C LYS A 143 11.74 9.51 -4.50
N LYS A 144 12.88 9.41 -3.82
CA LYS A 144 12.94 9.80 -2.41
C LYS A 144 12.99 11.33 -2.28
N ILE A 145 12.26 11.83 -1.31
CA ILE A 145 12.31 13.22 -0.86
C ILE A 145 13.47 13.26 0.15
N GLN A 146 14.56 13.95 -0.19
CA GLN A 146 15.69 14.21 0.72
C GLN A 146 15.28 15.15 1.85
#